data_AF-A0A9P5XSY5-F1
#
_entry.id   AF-A0A9P5XSY5-F1
#
_cell.length_a   1.000
_cell.length_b   1.000
_cell.length_c   1.000
_cell.angle_alpha   90.00
_cell.angle_beta   90.00
_cell.angle_gamma   90.00
#
_symmetry.space_group_name_H-M   'P 1'
#
loop_
_entity.id
_entity.type
_entity.pdbx_description
1 polymer ?
#
loop_
_entity_poly.entity_id
_entity_poly.type
_entity_poly.pdbx_seq_one_letter_code
_entity_poly.pdbx_strand_id
1 'polypeptide(L)'
;MRSSLVHLVQIIPRRTLQLVQKKIHLPPTPQSHDLKKPTLIEALMQQQASVGTSWPSNIRIEPVVNREAFKNVQSDVRTRMKKLLKER
;
A
#
# COMPACT_ATOMS: atom_id res chain seq x y z
N MET A 1 11.59 44.11 29.35
CA MET A 1 10.17 44.05 28.94
C MET A 1 9.35 43.69 30.17
N ARG A 2 8.44 44.56 30.64
CA ARG A 2 7.64 44.31 31.85
C ARG A 2 6.35 43.58 31.47
N SER A 3 6.09 42.43 32.07
CA SER A 3 4.81 41.72 31.92
C SER A 3 3.68 42.56 32.51
N SER A 4 2.75 43.02 31.68
CA SER A 4 1.51 43.67 32.13
C SER A 4 0.30 42.79 31.82
N LEU A 5 -0.78 42.95 32.60
CA LEU A 5 -2.00 42.12 32.52
C LEU A 5 -2.63 42.13 31.11
N VAL A 6 -2.50 43.26 30.39
CA VAL A 6 -2.95 43.44 29.00
C VAL A 6 -2.17 42.57 28.00
N HIS A 7 -0.89 42.26 28.28
CA HIS A 7 -0.08 41.35 27.45
C HIS A 7 -0.25 39.87 27.84
N LEU A 8 -0.93 39.57 28.95
CA LEU A 8 -1.16 38.21 29.43
C LEU A 8 -2.40 37.56 28.81
N VAL A 9 -3.43 38.36 28.52
CA VAL A 9 -4.69 37.87 27.93
C VAL A 9 -5.10 38.76 26.76
N GLN A 10 -4.87 38.28 25.54
CA GLN A 10 -5.33 38.92 24.33
C GLN A 10 -6.67 38.32 23.89
N ILE A 11 -7.74 39.10 24.01
CA ILE A 11 -9.07 38.68 23.57
C ILE A 11 -9.19 38.99 22.07
N ILE A 12 -9.11 37.95 21.24
CA ILE A 12 -9.28 38.06 19.79
C ILE A 12 -10.74 37.75 19.42
N PRO A 13 -11.48 38.67 18.79
CA PRO A 13 -12.85 38.42 18.38
C PRO A 13 -12.96 37.26 17.38
N ARG A 14 -13.91 36.35 17.58
CA ARG A 14 -14.08 35.19 16.67
C ARG A 14 -14.30 35.56 15.20
N ARG A 15 -14.83 36.75 14.91
CA ARG A 15 -15.05 37.27 13.55
C ARG A 15 -13.76 37.63 12.82
N THR A 16 -12.69 37.99 13.54
CA THR A 16 -11.39 38.29 12.93
C THR A 16 -10.60 37.02 12.63
N LEU A 17 -11.02 35.87 13.16
CA LEU A 17 -10.49 34.59 12.74
C LEU A 17 -11.09 34.27 11.37
N GLN A 18 -10.27 34.36 10.32
CA GLN A 18 -10.59 33.80 9.02
C GLN A 18 -10.58 32.27 9.14
N LEU A 19 -11.67 31.72 9.68
CA LEU A 19 -11.98 30.30 9.65
C LEU A 19 -12.40 29.92 8.22
N VAL A 20 -11.57 30.23 7.24
CA VAL A 20 -11.65 29.56 5.93
C VAL A 20 -11.44 28.11 6.28
N GLN A 21 -12.54 27.35 6.25
CA GLN A 21 -12.67 25.94 6.57
C GLN A 21 -11.30 25.28 6.59
N LYS A 22 -10.71 25.18 7.80
CA LYS A 22 -9.44 24.49 7.99
C LYS A 22 -9.64 23.15 7.30
N LYS A 23 -8.89 22.90 6.23
CA LYS A 23 -9.07 21.75 5.34
C LYS A 23 -9.13 20.51 6.24
N ILE A 24 -10.33 19.97 6.46
CA ILE A 24 -10.49 18.81 7.32
C ILE A 24 -9.88 17.67 6.52
N HIS A 25 -8.64 17.33 6.85
CA HIS A 25 -7.99 16.18 6.26
C HIS A 25 -8.69 14.94 6.79
N LEU A 26 -9.34 14.20 5.90
CA LEU A 26 -9.86 12.90 6.22
C LEU A 26 -8.73 12.00 6.73
N PRO A 27 -9.03 11.06 7.64
CA PRO A 27 -8.03 10.11 8.09
C PRO A 27 -7.49 9.31 6.89
N PRO A 28 -6.20 8.90 6.93
CA PRO A 28 -5.63 8.08 5.88
C PRO A 28 -6.39 6.76 5.75
N THR A 29 -6.45 6.22 4.54
CA THR A 29 -7.09 4.94 4.26
C THR A 29 -6.41 3.82 5.06
N PRO A 30 -7.17 2.89 5.69
CA PRO A 30 -6.59 1.79 6.41
C PRO A 30 -5.81 0.85 5.49
N GLN A 31 -4.68 0.32 5.96
CA GLN A 31 -3.82 -0.62 5.22
C GLN A 31 -4.54 -1.92 4.81
N SER A 32 -5.62 -2.29 5.51
CA SER A 32 -6.46 -3.44 5.15
C SER A 32 -7.15 -3.31 3.80
N HIS A 33 -7.27 -2.09 3.25
CA HIS A 33 -7.76 -1.89 1.88
C HIS A 33 -6.78 -2.40 0.83
N ASP A 34 -5.47 -2.42 1.12
CA ASP A 34 -4.47 -2.93 0.17
C ASP A 34 -4.53 -4.45 0.02
N LEU A 35 -4.99 -5.16 1.06
CA LEU A 35 -5.19 -6.63 1.01
C LEU A 35 -6.29 -7.05 0.01
N LYS A 36 -7.18 -6.13 -0.37
CA LYS A 36 -8.28 -6.39 -1.31
C LYS A 36 -7.94 -6.01 -2.75
N LYS A 37 -6.79 -5.40 -2.99
CA LYS A 37 -6.36 -5.03 -4.35
C LYS A 37 -5.86 -6.30 -5.05
N PRO A 38 -6.25 -6.51 -6.33
CA PRO A 38 -5.74 -7.64 -7.08
C PRO A 38 -4.22 -7.54 -7.17
N THR A 39 -3.55 -8.68 -7.04
CA THR A 39 -2.10 -8.72 -7.24
C THR A 39 -1.77 -8.49 -8.71
N LEU A 40 -0.55 -8.05 -9.01
CA LEU A 40 -0.11 -7.86 -10.39
C LEU A 40 -0.19 -9.17 -11.19
N ILE A 41 0.12 -10.30 -10.55
CA ILE A 41 -0.02 -11.64 -11.16
C ILE A 41 -1.49 -11.92 -11.51
N GLU A 42 -2.42 -11.65 -10.60
CA GLU A 42 -3.87 -11.82 -10.87
C GLU A 42 -4.35 -10.92 -12.01
N ALA A 43 -3.91 -9.66 -12.03
CA ALA A 43 -4.25 -8.73 -13.10
C ALA A 43 -3.73 -9.21 -14.46
N LEU A 44 -2.49 -9.71 -14.52
CA LEU A 44 -1.91 -10.28 -15.75
C LEU A 44 -2.61 -11.58 -16.16
N MET A 45 -2.99 -12.44 -15.21
CA MET A 45 -3.74 -13.66 -15.51
C MET A 45 -5.13 -13.33 -16.09
N GLN A 46 -5.83 -12.34 -15.53
CA GLN A 46 -7.09 -11.85 -16.07
C GLN A 46 -6.92 -11.27 -17.47
N GLN A 47 -5.84 -10.52 -17.71
CA GLN A 47 -5.53 -9.96 -19.02
C GLN A 47 -5.18 -11.05 -20.04
N GLN A 48 -4.42 -12.08 -19.64
CA GLN A 48 -4.12 -13.22 -20.49
C GLN A 48 -5.38 -13.97 -20.88
N ALA A 49 -6.29 -14.18 -19.93
CA ALA A 49 -7.57 -14.82 -20.18
C ALA A 49 -8.47 -14.01 -21.13
N SER A 50 -8.45 -12.67 -21.05
CA SER A 50 -9.27 -11.80 -21.90
C SER A 50 -8.72 -11.62 -23.31
N VAL A 51 -7.40 -11.60 -23.47
CA VAL A 51 -6.72 -11.38 -24.76
C VAL A 51 -6.53 -12.68 -25.55
N GLY A 52 -6.44 -13.83 -24.88
CA GLY A 52 -6.37 -15.15 -25.51
C GLY A 52 -5.17 -15.29 -26.46
N THR A 53 -5.44 -15.44 -27.75
CA THR A 53 -4.43 -15.70 -28.80
C THR A 53 -3.52 -14.52 -29.12
N SER A 54 -3.90 -13.29 -28.76
CA SER A 54 -3.06 -12.10 -28.96
C SER A 54 -2.08 -11.86 -27.79
N TRP A 55 -2.00 -12.79 -26.84
CA TRP A 55 -1.09 -12.65 -25.71
C TRP A 55 0.38 -12.73 -26.17
N PRO A 56 1.24 -11.80 -25.73
CA PRO A 56 2.66 -11.81 -26.07
C PRO A 56 3.33 -13.13 -25.68
N SER A 57 3.97 -13.79 -26.66
CA SER A 57 4.66 -15.07 -26.47
C SER A 57 5.91 -14.97 -25.57
N ASN A 58 6.46 -13.76 -25.40
CA ASN A 58 7.60 -13.48 -24.54
C ASN A 58 7.24 -13.34 -23.05
N ILE A 59 5.95 -13.32 -22.68
CA ILE A 59 5.52 -13.16 -21.29
C ILE A 59 4.91 -14.46 -20.79
N ARG A 60 5.65 -15.16 -19.92
CA ARG A 60 5.16 -16.33 -19.17
C ARG A 60 4.82 -15.93 -17.74
N ILE A 61 3.57 -16.14 -17.33
CA ILE A 61 3.12 -15.93 -15.96
C ILE A 61 3.30 -17.24 -15.20
N GLU A 62 4.11 -17.23 -14.15
CA GLU A 62 4.31 -18.40 -13.29
C GLU A 62 3.32 -18.40 -12.11
N PRO A 63 2.79 -19.57 -11.72
CA PRO A 63 1.88 -19.67 -10.58
C PRO A 63 2.61 -19.44 -9.26
N VAL A 64 1.89 -18.90 -8.27
CA VAL A 64 2.42 -18.69 -6.92
C VAL A 64 2.73 -20.03 -6.24
N VAL A 65 3.98 -20.20 -5.81
CA VAL A 65 4.43 -21.43 -5.16
C VAL A 65 4.10 -21.41 -3.65
N ASN A 66 3.18 -22.28 -3.24
CA ASN A 66 2.74 -22.40 -1.86
C ASN A 66 3.74 -23.13 -0.95
N ARG A 67 3.59 -22.98 0.37
CA ARG A 67 4.42 -23.65 1.38
C ARG A 67 4.43 -25.18 1.21
N GLU A 68 3.32 -25.76 0.76
CA GLU A 68 3.16 -27.18 0.52
C GLU A 68 4.13 -27.73 -0.53
N ALA A 69 4.46 -26.94 -1.55
CA ALA A 69 5.41 -27.32 -2.59
C ALA A 69 6.82 -27.57 -2.02
N PHE A 70 7.12 -27.02 -0.85
CA PHE A 70 8.41 -27.22 -0.19
C PHE A 70 8.42 -28.33 0.86
N LYS A 71 7.33 -29.08 1.06
CA LYS A 71 7.17 -30.03 2.20
C LYS A 71 8.35 -31.00 2.33
N ASN A 72 8.83 -31.54 1.20
CA ASN A 72 9.89 -32.56 1.15
C ASN A 72 11.29 -31.97 0.86
N VAL A 73 11.43 -30.65 0.85
CA VAL A 73 12.71 -29.97 0.66
C VAL A 73 13.42 -29.81 2.00
N GLN A 74 14.71 -30.13 2.03
CA GLN A 74 15.56 -29.89 3.21
C GLN A 74 15.48 -28.42 3.67
N SER A 75 15.49 -28.21 4.98
CA SER A 75 15.34 -26.89 5.62
C SER A 75 16.31 -25.85 5.06
N ASP A 76 17.56 -26.28 4.87
CA ASP A 76 18.67 -25.38 4.55
C ASP A 76 18.57 -24.87 3.11
N VAL A 77 18.06 -25.72 2.22
CA VAL A 77 17.85 -25.39 0.81
C VAL A 77 16.57 -24.56 0.63
N ARG A 78 15.54 -24.79 1.46
CA ARG A 78 14.24 -24.11 1.36
C ARG A 78 14.39 -22.58 1.44
N THR A 79 15.25 -22.07 2.32
CA THR A 79 15.47 -20.62 2.48
C THR A 79 16.08 -20.00 1.22
N ARG A 80 17.03 -20.69 0.59
CA ARG A 80 17.66 -20.26 -0.67
C ARG A 80 16.65 -20.27 -1.82
N MET A 81 15.84 -21.34 -1.94
CA MET A 81 14.81 -21.44 -2.97
C MET A 81 13.73 -20.35 -2.84
N LYS A 82 13.24 -20.08 -1.63
CA LYS A 82 12.27 -19.01 -1.39
C LYS A 82 12.81 -17.63 -1.78
N LYS A 83 14.11 -17.40 -1.63
CA LYS A 83 14.75 -16.14 -2.03
C LYS A 83 14.79 -15.97 -3.56
N LEU A 84 14.91 -17.06 -4.31
CA LEU A 84 14.90 -17.03 -5.78
C LEU A 84 13.51 -16.71 -6.35
N LEU A 85 12.45 -17.06 -5.62
CA LEU A 85 11.06 -16.82 -6.03
C LEU A 85 10.54 -15.41 -5.69
N LYS A 86 11.33 -14.60 -4.98
CA LYS A 86 10.97 -13.21 -4.70
C LYS A 86 11.55 -12.31 -5.79
N GLU A 87 10.72 -11.39 -6.28
CA GLU A 87 11.17 -10.29 -7.12
C GLU A 87 12.21 -9.44 -6.35
N ARG A 88 13.23 -8.93 -7.06
CA ARG A 88 14.32 -8.12 -6.49
C ARG A 88 13.98 -6.64 -6.43
#